data_AF-A0A7S2JA52-F1
#
_entry.id   AF-A0A7S2JA52-F1
#
_cell.length_a   1.000
_cell.length_b   1.000
_cell.length_c   1.000
_cell.angle_alpha   90.00
_cell.angle_beta   90.00
_cell.angle_gamma   90.00
#
_symmetry.space_group_name_H-M   'P 1'
#
loop_
_entity.id
_entity.type
_entity.pdbx_description
1 polymer ?
#
loop_
_entity_poly.entity_id
_entity_poly.type
_entity_poly.pdbx_seq_one_letter_code
_entity_poly.pdbx_strand_id
1 'polypeptide(L)'
;GLWNPTAGFDFVRLVYFIPLMALFALLWIFQNWRLTSLVINSSGVFSSSFALVSTTTWEKADLLLNLPFVYSWGMCFVFWIAAEYDRLKFTDSRAEAHSLTSGFSGVASAQAKYQDDRDRIMADIGPHVKAVDQSIAVLIASGMSTQGLREVAQRGVDLKGAATQRIMADI
;
A
#
# COMPACT_ATOMS: atom_id res chain seq x y z
N GLY A 1 26.10 -47.24 13.75
CA GLY A 1 24.90 -47.33 12.89
C GLY A 1 23.81 -46.47 13.50
N LEU A 2 22.96 -45.77 12.77
CA LEU A 2 22.83 -45.57 11.33
C LEU A 2 23.01 -44.06 11.06
N TRP A 3 23.70 -43.70 9.99
CA TRP A 3 23.65 -42.35 9.45
C TRP A 3 22.18 -42.11 9.05
N ASN A 4 21.45 -41.25 9.76
CA ASN A 4 20.06 -40.98 9.43
C ASN A 4 20.03 -39.94 8.30
N PRO A 5 19.77 -40.33 7.04
CA PRO A 5 19.85 -39.43 5.89
C PRO A 5 18.87 -38.25 5.96
N THR A 6 17.84 -38.33 6.81
CA THR A 6 16.89 -37.23 7.01
C THR A 6 17.50 -36.05 7.78
N ALA A 7 18.46 -36.29 8.68
CA ALA A 7 19.06 -35.24 9.51
C ALA A 7 19.91 -34.24 8.70
N GLY A 8 20.59 -34.71 7.65
CA GLY A 8 21.31 -33.83 6.71
C GLY A 8 20.36 -33.00 5.86
N PHE A 9 19.20 -33.57 5.51
CA PHE A 9 18.19 -32.93 4.67
C PHE A 9 17.49 -31.77 5.39
N ASP A 10 17.18 -31.92 6.69
CA ASP A 10 16.58 -30.87 7.51
C ASP A 10 17.56 -29.71 7.79
N PHE A 11 18.85 -30.02 7.97
CA PHE A 11 19.88 -28.98 8.13
C PHE A 11 20.03 -28.11 6.88
N VAL A 12 20.07 -28.75 5.70
CA VAL A 12 20.14 -28.05 4.41
C VAL A 12 18.92 -27.14 4.23
N ARG A 13 17.70 -27.62 4.53
CA ARG A 13 16.48 -26.80 4.46
C ARG A 13 16.53 -25.59 5.38
N LEU A 14 16.97 -25.75 6.62
CA LEU A 14 17.02 -24.66 7.60
C LEU A 14 18.05 -23.58 7.22
N VAL A 15 19.20 -24.00 6.69
CA VAL A 15 20.27 -23.10 6.21
C VAL A 15 19.82 -22.23 5.04
N TYR A 16 18.96 -22.73 4.15
CA TYR A 16 18.43 -21.93 3.03
C TYR A 16 17.17 -21.14 3.38
N PHE A 17 16.38 -21.60 4.34
CA PHE A 17 15.12 -20.95 4.70
C PHE A 17 15.33 -19.65 5.48
N ILE A 18 16.29 -19.62 6.42
CA ILE A 18 16.56 -18.43 7.24
C ILE A 18 17.05 -17.22 6.40
N PRO A 19 18.02 -17.36 5.49
CA PRO A 19 18.45 -16.26 4.61
C PRO A 19 17.34 -15.79 3.67
N LEU A 20 16.50 -16.72 3.20
CA LEU A 20 15.36 -16.40 2.33
C LEU A 20 14.34 -15.53 3.08
N MET A 21 14.00 -15.90 4.32
CA MET A 21 13.12 -15.11 5.18
C MET A 21 13.72 -13.73 5.52
N ALA A 22 15.03 -13.67 5.80
CA ALA A 22 15.72 -12.42 6.04
C ALA A 22 15.73 -11.51 4.80
N LEU A 23 15.91 -12.10 3.61
CA LEU A 23 15.81 -11.39 2.34
C LEU A 23 14.39 -10.81 2.15
N PHE A 24 13.34 -11.60 2.39
CA PHE A 24 11.96 -11.10 2.31
C PHE A 24 11.68 -9.96 3.28
N ALA A 25 12.18 -10.04 4.52
CA ALA A 25 12.05 -8.96 5.50
C ALA A 25 12.78 -7.68 5.03
N LEU A 26 13.97 -7.82 4.44
CA LEU A 26 14.69 -6.68 3.86
C LEU A 26 13.94 -6.09 2.67
N LEU A 27 13.44 -6.92 1.75
CA LEU A 27 12.65 -6.48 0.61
C LEU A 27 11.36 -5.76 1.04
N TRP A 28 10.73 -6.18 2.13
CA TRP A 28 9.59 -5.49 2.74
C TRP A 28 9.96 -4.08 3.23
N ILE A 29 11.12 -3.92 3.90
CA ILE A 29 11.63 -2.61 4.32
C ILE A 29 11.88 -1.71 3.10
N PHE A 30 12.41 -2.27 2.01
CA PHE A 30 12.69 -1.53 0.78
C PHE A 30 11.48 -1.35 -0.15
N GLN A 31 10.31 -1.91 0.16
CA GLN A 31 9.12 -1.81 -0.68
C GLN A 31 8.58 -0.38 -0.80
N ASN A 32 8.95 0.51 0.13
CA ASN A 32 8.59 1.93 0.09
C ASN A 32 9.27 2.72 -1.02
N TRP A 33 10.26 2.16 -1.73
CA TRP A 33 10.91 2.82 -2.86
C TRP A 33 10.28 2.39 -4.20
N ARG A 34 9.96 3.38 -5.04
CA ARG A 34 9.16 3.18 -6.26
C ARG A 34 9.82 2.25 -7.31
N LEU A 35 11.16 2.22 -7.35
CA LEU A 35 11.94 1.39 -8.27
C LEU A 35 12.16 -0.03 -7.73
N THR A 36 12.31 -0.18 -6.41
CA THR A 36 12.50 -1.49 -5.77
C THR A 36 11.21 -2.30 -5.82
N SER A 37 10.02 -1.69 -5.66
CA SER A 37 8.75 -2.43 -5.73
C SER A 37 8.53 -3.12 -7.08
N LEU A 38 8.95 -2.49 -8.18
CA LEU A 38 8.80 -3.02 -9.53
C LEU A 38 9.73 -4.23 -9.76
N VAL A 39 10.98 -4.13 -9.30
CA VAL A 39 11.95 -5.23 -9.38
C VAL A 39 11.56 -6.38 -8.46
N ILE A 40 11.07 -6.09 -7.25
CA ILE A 40 10.58 -7.08 -6.28
C ILE A 40 9.34 -7.79 -6.82
N ASN A 41 8.41 -7.07 -7.43
CA ASN A 41 7.22 -7.70 -8.02
C ASN A 41 7.58 -8.57 -9.23
N SER A 42 8.53 -8.13 -10.05
CA SER A 42 9.02 -8.90 -11.20
C SER A 42 9.72 -10.19 -10.76
N SER A 43 10.57 -10.12 -9.74
CA SER A 43 11.24 -11.30 -9.19
C SER A 43 10.27 -12.24 -8.48
N GLY A 44 9.26 -11.72 -7.79
CA GLY A 44 8.19 -12.50 -7.16
C GLY A 44 7.39 -13.35 -8.16
N VAL A 45 7.01 -12.78 -9.31
CA VAL A 45 6.31 -13.50 -10.39
C VAL A 45 7.19 -14.60 -10.99
N PHE A 46 8.46 -14.30 -11.27
CA PHE A 46 9.38 -15.26 -11.85
C PHE A 46 9.65 -16.44 -10.89
N SER A 47 9.89 -16.10 -9.62
CA SER A 47 10.15 -17.04 -8.53
C SER A 47 8.95 -17.98 -8.31
N SER A 48 7.73 -17.42 -8.20
CA SER A 48 6.50 -18.22 -8.00
C SER A 48 6.14 -19.10 -9.18
N SER A 49 6.37 -18.62 -10.41
CA SER A 49 6.15 -19.40 -11.63
C SER A 49 7.13 -20.59 -11.73
N PHE A 50 8.40 -20.37 -11.39
CA PHE A 50 9.41 -21.43 -11.37
C PHE A 50 9.10 -22.50 -10.30
N ALA A 51 8.61 -22.08 -9.13
CA ALA A 51 8.19 -22.99 -8.08
C ALA A 51 7.01 -23.89 -8.50
N LEU A 52 5.98 -23.31 -9.13
CA LEU A 52 4.84 -24.08 -9.64
C LEU A 52 5.29 -25.12 -10.67
N VAL A 53 6.13 -24.75 -11.64
CA VAL A 53 6.65 -25.70 -12.64
C VAL A 53 7.46 -26.81 -11.99
N SER A 54 8.33 -26.50 -11.02
CA SER A 54 9.12 -27.53 -10.34
C SER A 54 8.29 -28.49 -9.49
N THR A 55 7.14 -28.07 -8.96
CA THR A 55 6.24 -28.98 -8.24
C THR A 55 5.48 -29.96 -9.14
N THR A 56 5.36 -29.68 -10.44
CA THR A 56 4.66 -30.57 -11.39
C THR A 56 5.45 -31.83 -11.77
N THR A 57 6.76 -31.86 -11.48
CA THR A 57 7.64 -32.99 -11.82
C THR A 57 7.81 -33.98 -10.68
N TRP A 58 7.16 -33.76 -9.53
CA TRP A 58 7.34 -34.58 -8.34
C TRP A 58 6.41 -35.80 -8.31
N GLU A 59 6.94 -36.95 -7.91
CA GLU A 59 6.12 -38.12 -7.61
C GLU A 59 5.28 -37.89 -6.33
N LYS A 60 4.17 -38.62 -6.19
CA LYS A 60 3.22 -38.42 -5.07
C LYS A 60 3.87 -38.59 -3.69
N ALA A 61 4.88 -39.45 -3.57
CA ALA A 61 5.62 -39.67 -2.32
C ALA A 61 6.49 -38.45 -1.95
N ASP A 62 7.08 -37.79 -2.94
CA ASP A 62 7.87 -36.59 -2.75
C ASP A 62 7.02 -35.37 -2.38
N LEU A 63 5.76 -35.34 -2.84
CA LEU A 63 4.84 -34.24 -2.53
C LEU A 63 4.60 -34.10 -1.02
N LEU A 64 4.39 -35.21 -0.31
CA LEU A 64 4.13 -35.19 1.15
C LEU A 64 5.35 -34.71 1.94
N LEU A 65 6.56 -35.14 1.55
CA LEU A 65 7.81 -34.73 2.21
C LEU A 65 8.17 -33.25 1.98
N ASN A 66 7.58 -32.65 0.95
CA ASN A 66 7.82 -31.27 0.55
C ASN A 66 6.60 -30.35 0.74
N LEU A 67 5.54 -30.81 1.42
CA LEU A 67 4.38 -29.99 1.79
C LEU A 67 4.74 -28.64 2.44
N PRO A 68 5.72 -28.55 3.37
CA PRO A 68 6.11 -27.27 3.96
C PRO A 68 6.65 -26.27 2.92
N PHE A 69 7.38 -26.77 1.92
CA PHE A 69 7.90 -25.95 0.84
C PHE A 69 6.75 -25.43 -0.04
N VAL A 70 5.85 -26.31 -0.46
CA VAL A 70 4.66 -25.95 -1.25
C VAL A 70 3.80 -24.91 -0.51
N TYR A 71 3.58 -25.12 0.80
CA TYR A 71 2.83 -24.19 1.63
C TYR A 71 3.51 -22.82 1.73
N SER A 72 4.83 -22.80 1.98
CA SER A 72 5.61 -21.56 2.03
C SER A 72 5.49 -20.77 0.73
N TRP A 73 5.57 -21.45 -0.42
CA TRP A 73 5.41 -20.81 -1.73
C TRP A 73 4.01 -20.27 -1.97
N GLY A 74 2.99 -21.05 -1.59
CA GLY A 74 1.59 -20.61 -1.65
C GLY A 74 1.37 -19.34 -0.84
N MET A 75 1.92 -19.26 0.38
CA MET A 75 1.85 -18.07 1.22
C MET A 75 2.56 -16.86 0.60
N CYS A 76 3.77 -17.05 0.03
CA CYS A 76 4.48 -15.99 -0.69
C CYS A 76 3.67 -15.46 -1.89
N PHE A 77 2.99 -16.35 -2.62
CA PHE A 77 2.16 -15.97 -3.75
C PHE A 77 0.92 -15.17 -3.32
N VAL A 78 0.22 -15.60 -2.26
CA VAL A 78 -0.92 -14.86 -1.70
C VAL A 78 -0.49 -13.49 -1.19
N PHE A 79 0.64 -13.41 -0.48
CA PHE A 79 1.21 -12.14 -0.03
C PHE A 79 1.49 -11.20 -1.20
N TRP A 80 2.06 -11.72 -2.30
CA TRP A 80 2.32 -10.92 -3.50
C TRP A 80 1.02 -10.37 -4.13
N ILE A 81 -0.04 -11.18 -4.23
CA ILE A 81 -1.35 -10.70 -4.72
C ILE A 81 -1.87 -9.56 -3.84
N ALA A 82 -1.82 -9.72 -2.51
CA ALA A 82 -2.26 -8.69 -1.58
C ALA A 82 -1.45 -7.39 -1.73
N ALA A 83 -0.13 -7.50 -1.82
CA ALA A 83 0.76 -6.35 -2.02
C ALA A 83 0.51 -5.63 -3.35
N GLU A 84 0.23 -6.36 -4.44
CA GLU A 84 -0.08 -5.76 -5.74
C GLU A 84 -1.45 -5.07 -5.73
N TYR A 85 -2.44 -5.67 -5.07
CA TYR A 85 -3.74 -5.06 -4.87
C TYR A 85 -3.63 -3.73 -4.12
N ASP A 86 -2.88 -3.69 -3.01
CA ASP A 86 -2.63 -2.46 -2.25
C ASP A 86 -1.92 -1.39 -3.09
N ARG A 87 -0.97 -1.79 -3.94
CA ARG A 87 -0.26 -0.88 -4.86
C ARG A 87 -1.20 -0.25 -5.89
N LEU A 88 -2.08 -1.05 -6.48
CA LEU A 88 -3.08 -0.58 -7.44
C LEU A 88 -4.04 0.39 -6.76
N LYS A 89 -4.58 0.00 -5.60
CA LYS A 89 -5.47 0.85 -4.80
C LYS A 89 -4.83 2.18 -4.45
N PHE A 90 -3.55 2.18 -4.05
CA PHE A 90 -2.82 3.43 -3.77
C PHE A 90 -2.67 4.31 -5.01
N THR A 91 -2.47 3.71 -6.19
CA THR A 91 -2.36 4.44 -7.45
C THR A 91 -3.69 5.09 -7.83
N ASP A 92 -4.80 4.37 -7.69
CA ASP A 92 -6.15 4.88 -7.96
C ASP A 92 -6.53 6.00 -7.00
N SER A 93 -6.31 5.81 -5.69
CA SER A 93 -6.56 6.86 -4.70
C SER A 93 -5.71 8.11 -4.96
N ARG A 94 -4.49 7.96 -5.47
CA ARG A 94 -3.63 9.10 -5.84
C ARG A 94 -4.14 9.81 -7.10
N ALA A 95 -4.61 9.07 -8.09
CA ALA A 95 -5.20 9.65 -9.30
C ALA A 95 -6.50 10.38 -8.98
N GLU A 96 -7.35 9.79 -8.14
CA GLU A 96 -8.57 10.40 -7.62
C GLU A 96 -8.26 11.67 -6.84
N ALA A 97 -7.32 11.62 -5.88
CA ALA A 97 -6.87 12.80 -5.15
C ALA A 97 -6.35 13.90 -6.09
N HIS A 98 -5.60 13.56 -7.13
CA HIS A 98 -5.14 14.54 -8.12
C HIS A 98 -6.32 15.16 -8.91
N SER A 99 -7.31 14.36 -9.28
CA SER A 99 -8.50 14.85 -9.98
C SER A 99 -9.34 15.80 -9.09
N LEU A 100 -9.49 15.48 -7.81
CA LEU A 100 -10.24 16.29 -6.84
C LEU A 100 -9.52 17.61 -6.53
N THR A 101 -8.18 17.59 -6.44
CA THR A 101 -7.38 18.77 -6.11
C THR A 101 -7.19 19.72 -7.28
N SER A 102 -7.04 19.22 -8.51
CA SER A 102 -6.85 20.06 -9.71
C SER A 102 -8.11 20.79 -10.18
N GLY A 103 -9.30 20.29 -9.85
CA GLY A 103 -10.59 20.87 -10.25
C GLY A 103 -11.28 21.73 -9.18
N PHE A 104 -10.76 21.78 -7.96
CA PHE A 104 -11.42 22.52 -6.89
C PHE A 104 -11.27 24.03 -7.06
N SER A 105 -12.37 24.72 -7.34
CA SER A 105 -12.45 26.18 -7.48
C SER A 105 -13.30 26.85 -6.41
N GLY A 106 -13.84 26.07 -5.47
CA GLY A 106 -14.72 26.52 -4.39
C GLY A 106 -15.99 25.66 -4.29
N VAL A 107 -16.64 25.72 -3.13
CA VAL A 107 -17.90 25.01 -2.87
C VAL A 107 -19.03 25.54 -3.77
N ALA A 108 -19.02 26.83 -4.09
CA ALA A 108 -20.05 27.46 -4.92
C ALA A 108 -20.07 26.94 -6.38
N SER A 109 -18.91 26.53 -6.90
CA SER A 109 -18.73 25.99 -8.24
C SER A 109 -18.82 24.46 -8.31
N ALA A 110 -19.07 23.78 -7.18
CA ALA A 110 -19.24 22.34 -7.15
C ALA A 110 -20.47 21.91 -7.98
N GLN A 111 -20.25 20.97 -8.91
CA GLN A 111 -21.32 20.35 -9.69
C GLN A 111 -21.87 19.13 -8.94
N ALA A 112 -23.19 19.05 -8.83
CA ALA A 112 -23.88 17.88 -8.29
C ALA A 112 -24.70 17.22 -9.40
N LYS A 113 -24.81 15.90 -9.36
CA LYS A 113 -25.68 15.14 -10.28
C LYS A 113 -27.15 15.54 -10.11
N TYR A 114 -27.55 15.90 -8.90
CA TYR A 114 -28.90 16.35 -8.56
C TYR A 114 -28.84 17.76 -7.99
N GLN A 115 -29.58 18.69 -8.62
CA GLN A 115 -29.58 20.10 -8.22
C GLN A 115 -30.19 20.30 -6.82
N ASP A 116 -31.21 19.50 -6.45
CA ASP A 116 -31.82 19.55 -5.13
C ASP A 116 -30.82 19.26 -4.00
N ASP A 117 -29.90 18.31 -4.20
CA ASP A 117 -28.87 18.00 -3.22
C ASP A 117 -27.89 19.15 -3.07
N ARG A 118 -27.53 19.81 -4.19
CA ARG A 118 -26.68 21.00 -4.16
C ARG A 118 -27.35 22.13 -3.38
N ASP A 119 -28.62 22.40 -3.64
CA ASP A 119 -29.33 23.50 -2.99
C ASP A 119 -29.50 23.24 -1.48
N ARG A 120 -29.76 22.00 -1.07
CA ARG A 120 -29.78 21.59 0.35
C ARG A 120 -28.42 21.78 1.00
N ILE A 121 -27.35 21.28 0.38
CA ILE A 121 -25.98 21.41 0.91
C ILE A 121 -25.59 22.90 1.01
N MET A 122 -25.91 23.71 0.00
CA MET A 122 -25.62 25.15 0.02
C MET A 122 -26.44 25.89 1.08
N ALA A 123 -27.69 25.48 1.30
CA ALA A 123 -28.52 26.02 2.38
C ALA A 123 -27.95 25.66 3.77
N ASP A 124 -27.50 24.43 3.97
CA ASP A 124 -26.90 23.95 5.22
C ASP A 124 -25.57 24.68 5.51
N ILE A 125 -24.77 24.94 4.49
CA ILE A 125 -23.52 25.71 4.63
C ILE A 125 -23.82 27.19 4.91
N GLY A 126 -24.86 27.74 4.27
CA GLY A 126 -25.37 29.08 4.51
C GLY A 126 -24.28 30.16 4.48
N PRO A 127 -24.07 30.93 5.57
CA PRO A 127 -23.07 32.00 5.60
C PRO A 127 -21.62 31.49 5.72
N HIS A 128 -21.41 30.20 5.99
CA HIS A 128 -20.10 29.63 6.28
C HIS A 128 -19.31 29.19 5.03
N VAL A 129 -19.76 29.51 3.82
CA VAL A 129 -19.11 29.10 2.55
C VAL A 129 -17.62 29.36 2.55
N LYS A 130 -17.19 30.57 2.94
CA LYS A 130 -15.75 30.93 3.01
C LYS A 130 -14.96 30.07 4.00
N ALA A 131 -15.56 29.72 5.15
CA ALA A 131 -14.91 28.89 6.16
C ALA A 131 -14.79 27.43 5.69
N VAL A 132 -15.77 26.94 4.93
CA VAL A 132 -15.73 25.62 4.29
C VAL A 132 -14.68 25.59 3.19
N ASP A 133 -14.66 26.59 2.29
CA ASP A 133 -13.63 26.73 1.26
C ASP A 133 -12.22 26.73 1.85
N GLN A 134 -12.02 27.48 2.93
CA GLN A 134 -10.73 27.52 3.63
C GLN A 134 -10.37 26.17 4.25
N SER A 135 -11.34 25.46 4.84
CA SER A 135 -11.10 24.13 5.40
C SER A 135 -10.74 23.11 4.32
N ILE A 136 -11.38 23.19 3.14
CA ILE A 136 -11.06 22.33 1.99
C ILE A 136 -9.70 22.69 1.42
N ALA A 137 -9.37 23.98 1.27
CA ALA A 137 -8.05 24.41 0.81
C ALA A 137 -6.92 23.88 1.73
N VAL A 138 -7.15 23.91 3.05
CA VAL A 138 -6.22 23.32 4.02
C VAL A 138 -6.15 21.81 3.86
N LEU A 139 -7.29 21.11 3.76
CA LEU A 139 -7.33 19.66 3.53
C LEU A 139 -6.55 19.26 2.27
N ILE A 140 -6.70 20.00 1.18
CA ILE A 140 -5.99 19.79 -0.09
C ILE A 140 -4.49 20.01 0.08
N ALA A 141 -4.08 21.10 0.75
CA ALA A 141 -2.68 21.47 0.90
C ALA A 141 -1.92 20.52 1.85
N SER A 142 -2.52 20.20 2.99
CA SER A 142 -1.87 19.40 4.02
C SER A 142 -2.13 17.91 3.91
N GLY A 143 -3.22 17.49 3.24
CA GLY A 143 -3.75 16.12 3.28
C GLY A 143 -4.66 15.83 4.48
N MET A 144 -4.88 16.81 5.37
CA MET A 144 -5.74 16.67 6.56
C MET A 144 -6.22 18.03 7.11
N SER A 145 -7.51 18.16 7.46
CA SER A 145 -8.03 19.41 8.05
C SER A 145 -8.14 19.27 9.57
N THR A 146 -7.11 19.68 10.30
CA THR A 146 -7.18 19.87 11.76
C THR A 146 -7.29 21.35 12.12
N GLN A 147 -7.80 21.64 13.32
CA GLN A 147 -7.92 23.03 13.78
C GLN A 147 -6.58 23.77 13.75
N GLY A 148 -5.50 23.16 14.27
CA GLY A 148 -4.16 23.77 14.27
C GLY A 148 -3.64 24.06 12.87
N LEU A 149 -3.85 23.17 11.89
CA LEU A 149 -3.44 23.42 10.50
C LEU A 149 -4.22 24.57 9.87
N ARG A 150 -5.52 24.72 10.19
CA ARG A 150 -6.32 25.85 9.72
C ARG A 150 -5.83 27.18 10.29
N GLU A 151 -5.47 27.23 11.56
CA GLU A 151 -4.89 28.41 12.21
C GLU A 151 -3.52 28.77 11.60
N VAL A 152 -2.70 27.77 11.27
CA VAL A 152 -1.40 27.97 10.62
C VAL A 152 -1.56 28.46 9.18
N ALA A 153 -2.53 27.93 8.43
CA ALA A 153 -2.88 28.45 7.09
C ALA A 153 -3.35 29.90 7.13
N GLN A 154 -4.14 30.30 8.13
CA GLN A 154 -4.59 31.68 8.31
C GLN A 154 -3.43 32.66 8.51
N ARG A 155 -2.28 32.17 8.99
CA ARG A 155 -1.04 32.96 9.16
C ARG A 155 -0.17 32.99 7.90
N GLY A 156 -0.62 32.41 6.79
CA GLY A 156 0.09 32.42 5.50
C GLY A 156 1.24 31.42 5.40
N VAL A 157 1.30 30.44 6.30
CA VAL A 157 2.34 29.39 6.28
C VAL A 157 1.99 28.35 5.22
N ASP A 158 2.98 27.94 4.43
CA ASP A 158 2.80 26.87 3.45
C ASP A 158 2.58 25.52 4.17
N LEU A 159 1.46 24.87 3.85
CA LEU A 159 1.04 23.61 4.47
C LEU A 159 1.33 22.38 3.62
N LYS A 160 1.97 22.55 2.45
CA LYS A 160 2.28 21.44 1.54
C LYS A 160 3.04 20.33 2.25
N GLY A 161 2.43 19.15 2.30
CA GLY A 161 3.06 17.95 2.86
C GLY A 161 3.04 17.85 4.40
N ALA A 162 2.27 18.71 5.09
CA ALA A 162 2.20 18.70 6.55
C ALA A 162 1.68 17.35 7.13
N ALA A 163 0.78 16.64 6.46
CA ALA A 163 0.36 15.29 6.91
C ALA A 163 1.51 14.28 6.86
N THR A 164 2.38 14.36 5.84
CA THR A 164 3.52 13.45 5.70
C THR A 164 4.54 13.65 6.81
N GLN A 165 4.76 14.90 7.24
CA GLN A 165 5.69 15.22 8.33
C GLN A 165 5.20 14.75 9.70
N ARG A 166 3.88 14.82 9.96
CA ARG A 166 3.32 14.36 11.23
C ARG A 166 3.38 12.84 11.39
N ILE A 167 3.11 12.09 10.33
CA ILE A 167 3.26 10.63 10.35
C ILE A 167 4.72 10.22 10.65
N MET A 168 5.71 10.99 10.20
CA MET A 168 7.12 10.75 10.55
C MET A 168 7.51 11.20 11.97
N ALA A 169 6.71 12.05 12.63
CA ALA A 169 6.96 12.50 14.00
C ALA A 169 6.30 11.61 15.06
N ASP A 170 5.28 10.84 14.66
CA ASP A 170 4.53 9.91 15.52
C ASP A 170 5.02 8.44 15.39
N ILE A 171 6.07 8.18 14.60
CA ILE A 171 6.81 6.89 14.49
C ILE A 171 8.16 7.04 15.16
#